data_AF-A0A521X611-F1
#
_entry.id   AF-A0A521X611-F1
#
_cell.length_a   1.000
_cell.length_b   1.000
_cell.length_c   1.000
_cell.angle_alpha   90.00
_cell.angle_beta   90.00
_cell.angle_gamma   90.00
#
_symmetry.space_group_name_H-M   'P 1'
#
loop_
_entity.id
_entity.type
_entity.pdbx_description
1 polymer ?
#
loop_
_entity_poly.entity_id
_entity_poly.type
_entity_poly.pdbx_seq_one_letter_code
_entity_poly.pdbx_strand_id
1 'polypeptide(L)'
;MKKLLFICTILLIGISATQLSYTEDAAKEITYLIQVKSTTPENAHVRFTAAYATDKETDSSQLKIIEGETPYEVKLTTTNFLGIFQDNSLNSKINVSLTKFVNGIKSHNSVEGTGSLNILYAGNSGVGYGFPTTFSDFSSKFNDLMDEQSKRGR
;
A
#
# COMPACT_ATOMS: atom_id res chain seq x y z
N MET A 1 -58.66 30.57 -3.97
CA MET A 1 -57.46 30.77 -3.14
C MET A 1 -56.99 29.50 -2.39
N LYS A 2 -57.18 28.29 -2.95
CA LYS A 2 -56.72 27.02 -2.32
C LYS A 2 -55.62 26.28 -3.10
N LYS A 3 -55.40 26.64 -4.37
CA LYS A 3 -54.39 26.01 -5.24
C LYS A 3 -52.98 26.61 -5.08
N LEU A 4 -52.87 27.82 -4.53
CA LEU A 4 -51.57 28.49 -4.32
C LEU A 4 -50.83 27.96 -3.09
N LEU A 5 -51.57 27.50 -2.07
CA LEU A 5 -50.98 27.00 -0.82
C LEU A 5 -50.27 25.65 -1.03
N PHE A 6 -50.78 24.82 -1.94
CA PHE A 6 -50.25 23.47 -2.20
C PHE A 6 -48.90 23.49 -2.96
N ILE A 7 -48.68 24.54 -3.78
CA ILE A 7 -47.44 24.70 -4.55
C ILE A 7 -46.29 25.15 -3.64
N CYS A 8 -46.55 26.00 -2.64
CA CYS A 8 -45.53 26.38 -1.66
C CYS A 8 -45.10 25.21 -0.77
N THR A 9 -45.99 24.25 -0.48
CA THR A 9 -45.63 23.05 0.31
C THR A 9 -44.70 22.11 -0.47
N ILE A 10 -44.91 21.95 -1.78
CA ILE A 10 -44.05 21.10 -2.62
C ILE A 10 -42.67 21.77 -2.85
N LEU A 11 -42.62 23.10 -2.95
CA LEU A 11 -41.35 23.82 -3.09
C LEU A 11 -40.50 23.78 -1.80
N LEU A 12 -41.11 23.70 -0.62
CA LEU A 12 -40.37 23.55 0.65
C LEU A 12 -39.85 22.12 0.90
N ILE A 13 -40.42 21.10 0.27
CA ILE A 13 -39.93 19.70 0.37
C ILE A 13 -38.76 19.45 -0.60
N GLY A 14 -38.58 20.30 -1.62
CA GLY A 14 -37.46 20.21 -2.57
C GLY A 14 -36.11 20.72 -2.06
N ILE A 15 -36.07 21.39 -0.90
CA ILE A 15 -34.85 21.99 -0.33
C ILE A 15 -34.28 21.14 0.82
N SER A 16 -35.03 20.14 1.28
CA SER A 16 -34.62 19.20 2.34
C SER A 16 -34.21 17.82 1.83
N ALA A 17 -33.96 17.67 0.53
CA ALA A 17 -32.97 16.70 0.06
C ALA A 17 -31.59 17.24 0.46
N THR A 18 -31.35 17.20 1.76
CA THR A 18 -30.05 17.26 2.38
C THR A 18 -29.06 16.58 1.46
N GLN A 19 -28.16 17.37 0.90
CA GLN A 19 -26.75 17.05 0.84
C GLN A 19 -26.51 15.56 1.06
N LEU A 20 -26.79 14.77 0.03
CA LEU A 20 -25.99 13.58 -0.22
C LEU A 20 -24.60 14.16 -0.44
N SER A 21 -23.90 14.39 0.67
CA SER A 21 -22.45 14.30 0.69
C SER A 21 -22.18 12.90 0.17
N TYR A 22 -22.14 12.78 -1.16
CA TYR A 22 -21.04 12.09 -1.80
C TYR A 22 -19.80 12.76 -1.22
N THR A 23 -19.41 12.35 -0.02
CA THR A 23 -18.01 12.10 0.21
C THR A 23 -17.70 11.10 -0.90
N GLU A 24 -17.22 11.61 -2.05
CA GLU A 24 -16.32 10.81 -2.86
C GLU A 24 -15.33 10.29 -1.84
N ASP A 25 -15.49 9.02 -1.46
CA ASP A 25 -14.46 8.27 -0.78
C ASP A 25 -13.39 8.13 -1.87
N ALA A 26 -12.68 9.23 -2.12
CA ALA A 26 -11.71 9.36 -3.17
C ALA A 26 -10.76 8.20 -2.94
N ALA A 27 -10.67 7.30 -3.93
CA ALA A 27 -9.92 6.07 -3.81
C ALA A 27 -8.56 6.41 -3.21
N LYS A 28 -8.32 5.92 -1.98
CA LYS A 28 -7.14 6.30 -1.21
C LYS A 28 -5.91 5.89 -1.98
N GLU A 29 -5.10 6.84 -2.42
CA GLU A 29 -3.85 6.56 -3.10
C GLU A 29 -2.86 6.04 -2.06
N ILE A 30 -2.53 4.75 -2.14
CA ILE A 30 -1.52 4.12 -1.29
C ILE A 30 -0.20 4.14 -2.04
N THR A 31 0.82 4.71 -1.40
CA THR A 31 2.18 4.70 -1.91
C THR A 31 3.14 4.14 -0.87
N TYR A 32 4.04 3.27 -1.30
CA TYR A 32 5.13 2.77 -0.49
C TYR A 32 6.46 3.38 -0.93
N LEU A 33 7.23 3.85 0.04
CA LEU A 33 8.61 4.28 -0.15
C LEU A 33 9.52 3.21 0.42
N ILE A 34 10.36 2.63 -0.44
CA ILE A 34 11.44 1.74 -0.03
C ILE A 34 12.74 2.50 -0.10
N GLN A 35 13.55 2.42 0.96
CA GLN A 35 14.90 2.98 0.98
C GLN A 35 15.89 1.90 1.38
N VAL A 36 17.04 1.85 0.70
CA VAL A 36 18.19 1.00 1.06
C VAL A 36 19.36 1.92 1.38
N LYS A 37 19.90 1.82 2.58
CA LYS A 37 21.02 2.61 3.07
C LYS A 37 22.15 1.69 3.50
N SER A 38 23.38 2.17 3.40
CA SER A 38 24.51 1.47 4.01
C SER A 38 24.41 1.55 5.53
N THR A 39 24.73 0.45 6.22
CA THR A 39 24.92 0.44 7.68
C THR A 39 26.36 0.77 8.08
N THR A 40 27.30 0.82 7.11
CA THR A 40 28.72 1.08 7.35
C THR A 40 29.06 2.54 7.06
N PRO A 41 29.45 3.35 8.06
CA PRO A 41 29.83 4.75 7.86
C PRO A 41 31.01 4.93 6.89
N GLU A 42 31.95 3.99 6.89
CA GLU A 42 33.13 4.00 6.04
C GLU A 42 32.87 3.64 4.57
N ASN A 43 31.70 3.06 4.27
CA ASN A 43 31.33 2.75 2.89
C ASN A 43 29.84 3.05 2.65
N ALA A 44 29.56 4.21 2.05
CA ALA A 44 28.19 4.59 1.68
C ALA A 44 27.61 3.78 0.51
N HIS A 45 28.46 3.09 -0.26
CA HIS A 45 28.14 2.41 -1.51
C HIS A 45 28.25 0.89 -1.35
N VAL A 46 27.13 0.27 -0.97
CA VAL A 46 27.02 -1.17 -0.81
C VAL A 46 26.12 -1.71 -1.92
N ARG A 47 26.66 -2.62 -2.72
CA ARG A 47 25.89 -3.33 -3.75
C ARG A 47 24.96 -4.35 -3.10
N PHE A 48 23.75 -4.41 -3.61
CA PHE A 48 22.72 -5.33 -3.15
C PHE A 48 21.93 -5.87 -4.32
N THR A 49 21.28 -7.00 -4.08
CA THR A 49 20.28 -7.57 -4.97
C THR A 49 18.93 -7.49 -4.28
N ALA A 50 17.88 -7.19 -5.04
CA ALA A 50 16.53 -7.21 -4.53
C ALA A 50 15.57 -7.89 -5.51
N ALA A 51 14.59 -8.58 -4.95
CA ALA A 51 13.46 -9.14 -5.68
C ALA A 51 12.18 -8.69 -4.99
N TYR A 52 11.27 -8.04 -5.71
CA TYR A 52 10.03 -7.57 -5.12
C TYR A 52 8.85 -7.67 -6.07
N ALA A 53 7.68 -7.86 -5.49
CA ALA A 53 6.42 -7.96 -6.20
C ALA A 53 5.41 -6.91 -5.73
N THR A 54 4.57 -6.47 -6.67
CA THR A 54 3.51 -5.48 -6.47
C THR A 54 2.24 -5.95 -7.17
N ASP A 55 1.08 -5.60 -6.64
CA ASP A 55 -0.23 -6.00 -7.19
C ASP A 55 -0.76 -5.08 -8.30
N LYS A 56 0.11 -4.44 -9.08
CA LYS A 56 -0.32 -3.59 -10.20
C LYS A 56 -1.08 -4.43 -11.23
N GLU A 57 -2.33 -4.05 -11.49
CA GLU A 57 -3.28 -4.79 -12.32
C GLU A 57 -2.88 -4.91 -13.80
N THR A 58 -1.93 -4.09 -14.29
CA THR A 58 -1.71 -3.90 -15.73
C THR A 58 -0.40 -4.47 -16.28
N ASP A 59 0.53 -4.95 -15.43
CA ASP A 59 1.82 -5.48 -15.90
C ASP A 59 1.92 -7.00 -15.73
N SER A 60 2.23 -7.70 -16.81
CA SER A 60 2.41 -9.16 -16.85
C SER A 60 3.60 -9.67 -16.03
N SER A 61 4.50 -8.80 -15.58
CA SER A 61 5.60 -9.13 -14.68
C SER A 61 5.37 -8.50 -13.29
N GLN A 62 4.60 -9.19 -12.44
CA GLN A 62 4.37 -8.77 -11.06
C GLN A 62 5.65 -8.81 -10.20
N LEU A 63 6.68 -9.55 -10.63
CA LEU A 63 7.97 -9.68 -9.97
C LEU A 63 9.05 -8.85 -10.68
N LYS A 64 9.77 -8.03 -9.92
CA LYS A 64 10.95 -7.29 -10.36
C LYS A 64 12.18 -7.82 -9.64
N ILE A 65 13.25 -8.04 -10.39
CA ILE A 65 14.57 -8.39 -9.87
C ILE A 65 15.52 -7.27 -10.26
N ILE A 66 16.26 -6.74 -9.30
CA ILE A 66 17.19 -5.63 -9.50
C ILE A 66 18.53 -5.93 -8.82
N GLU A 67 19.58 -5.41 -9.44
CA GLU A 67 20.85 -5.16 -8.79
C GLU A 67 20.94 -3.64 -8.55
N GLY A 68 21.27 -3.24 -7.33
CA GLY A 68 21.33 -1.85 -6.92
C GLY A 68 22.53 -1.55 -6.04
N GLU A 69 22.69 -0.28 -5.71
CA GLU A 69 23.73 0.21 -4.81
C GLU A 69 23.13 1.26 -3.87
N THR A 70 23.58 1.29 -2.61
CA THR A 70 23.16 2.32 -1.66
C THR A 70 23.82 3.68 -1.98
N PRO A 71 23.13 4.82 -1.72
CA PRO A 71 21.73 4.91 -1.31
C PRO A 71 20.77 4.62 -2.48
N TYR A 72 19.73 3.84 -2.20
CA TYR A 72 18.69 3.52 -3.17
C TYR A 72 17.32 3.91 -2.61
N GLU A 73 16.47 4.46 -3.48
CA GLU A 73 15.11 4.83 -3.13
C GLU A 73 14.15 4.50 -4.28
N VAL A 74 13.00 3.90 -3.95
CA VAL A 74 11.93 3.67 -4.93
C VAL A 74 10.57 3.94 -4.30
N LYS A 75 9.75 4.67 -5.05
CA LYS A 75 8.37 5.01 -4.69
C LYS A 75 7.40 4.23 -5.56
N LEU A 76 6.51 3.46 -4.93
CA LEU A 76 5.60 2.53 -5.61
C LEU A 76 4.16 2.81 -5.19
N THR A 77 3.32 3.26 -6.13
CA THR A 77 1.86 3.32 -5.93
C THR A 77 1.28 1.92 -6.20
N THR A 78 0.85 1.24 -5.14
CA THR A 78 0.33 -0.15 -5.16
C THR A 78 -0.42 -0.43 -3.86
N THR A 79 -1.30 -1.44 -3.82
CA THR A 79 -2.02 -1.81 -2.59
C THR A 79 -1.27 -2.85 -1.77
N ASN A 80 -0.50 -3.73 -2.41
CA ASN A 80 0.31 -4.76 -1.75
C ASN A 80 1.75 -4.76 -2.27
N PHE A 81 2.68 -5.07 -1.39
CA PHE A 81 4.10 -5.17 -1.68
C PHE A 81 4.71 -6.34 -0.90
N LEU A 82 5.61 -7.09 -1.55
CA LEU A 82 6.48 -8.06 -0.90
C LEU A 82 7.86 -7.95 -1.52
N GLY A 83 8.89 -7.71 -0.71
CA GLY A 83 10.24 -7.51 -1.19
C GLY A 83 11.27 -8.23 -0.34
N ILE A 84 12.30 -8.72 -1.00
CA ILE A 84 13.47 -9.36 -0.41
C ILE A 84 14.70 -8.57 -0.88
N PHE A 85 15.58 -8.23 0.05
CA PHE A 85 16.77 -7.43 -0.19
C PHE A 85 17.97 -8.07 0.52
N GLN A 86 19.08 -8.16 -0.18
CA GLN A 86 20.29 -8.81 0.32
C GLN A 86 21.53 -8.07 -0.18
N ASP A 87 22.45 -7.75 0.72
CA ASP A 87 23.75 -7.22 0.32
C ASP A 87 24.58 -8.33 -0.35
N ASN A 88 25.30 -8.01 -1.42
CA ASN A 88 26.02 -9.02 -2.21
C ASN A 88 27.18 -9.66 -1.42
N SER A 89 27.60 -9.04 -0.31
CA SER A 89 28.64 -9.57 0.56
C SER A 89 28.12 -10.48 1.67
N LEU A 90 26.79 -10.61 1.83
CA LEU A 90 26.10 -11.37 2.87
C LEU A 90 26.49 -10.98 4.31
N ASN A 91 26.94 -9.75 4.51
CA ASN A 91 27.47 -9.27 5.79
C ASN A 91 26.58 -8.22 6.47
N SER A 92 25.30 -8.15 6.10
CA SER A 92 24.31 -7.25 6.73
C SER A 92 24.70 -5.77 6.62
N LYS A 93 25.30 -5.40 5.48
CA LYS A 93 25.82 -4.05 5.24
C LYS A 93 24.77 -3.04 4.75
N ILE A 94 23.52 -3.47 4.66
CA ILE A 94 22.39 -2.65 4.24
C ILE A 94 21.33 -2.58 5.34
N ASN A 95 20.75 -1.40 5.50
CA ASN A 95 19.49 -1.15 6.19
C ASN A 95 18.44 -0.92 5.13
N VAL A 96 17.32 -1.64 5.23
CA VAL A 96 16.19 -1.46 4.31
C VAL A 96 14.99 -0.98 5.09
N SER A 97 14.38 0.11 4.63
CA SER A 97 13.17 0.67 5.24
C SER A 97 12.00 0.65 4.27
N LEU A 98 10.80 0.48 4.82
CA LEU A 98 9.53 0.54 4.11
C LEU A 98 8.59 1.51 4.82
N THR A 99 8.10 2.51 4.10
CA THR A 99 7.20 3.53 4.63
C THR A 99 5.91 3.59 3.81
N LYS A 100 4.76 3.53 4.49
CA LYS A 100 3.43 3.68 3.87
C LYS A 100 2.97 5.14 3.90
N PHE A 101 2.51 5.62 2.76
CA PHE A 101 1.84 6.90 2.59
C PHE A 101 0.41 6.65 2.10
N VAL A 102 -0.54 7.43 2.60
CA VAL A 102 -1.93 7.45 2.16
C VAL A 102 -2.24 8.88 1.76
N ASN A 103 -2.62 9.09 0.50
CA ASN A 103 -2.82 10.42 -0.09
C ASN A 103 -1.65 11.37 0.16
N GLY A 104 -0.42 10.86 0.03
CA GLY A 104 0.82 11.61 0.26
C GLY A 104 1.20 11.85 1.72
N ILE A 105 0.35 11.50 2.69
CA ILE A 105 0.64 11.64 4.13
C ILE A 105 1.21 10.34 4.67
N LYS A 106 2.31 10.41 5.43
CA LYS A 106 2.91 9.25 6.10
C LYS A 106 1.88 8.64 7.05
N SER A 107 1.45 7.41 6.76
CA SER A 107 0.38 6.73 7.48
C SER A 107 0.88 5.97 8.70
N HIS A 108 2.12 5.46 8.65
CA HIS A 108 2.72 4.66 9.72
C HIS A 108 4.22 4.98 9.87
N ASN A 109 4.78 4.63 11.03
CA ASN A 109 6.23 4.60 11.19
C ASN A 109 6.85 3.62 10.19
N SER A 110 8.07 3.94 9.77
CA SER A 110 8.81 3.12 8.83
C SER A 110 9.17 1.81 9.52
N VAL A 111 9.05 0.70 8.79
CA VAL A 111 9.57 -0.59 9.25
C VAL A 111 10.96 -0.75 8.66
N GLU A 112 11.91 -1.21 9.46
CA GLU A 112 13.31 -1.31 9.09
C GLU A 112 13.89 -2.70 9.37
N GLY A 113 14.86 -3.10 8.55
CA GLY A 113 15.60 -4.35 8.65
C GLY A 113 17.08 -4.16 8.39
N THR A 114 17.93 -4.86 9.14
CA THR A 114 19.40 -4.84 9.03
C THR A 114 20.02 -6.24 9.01
N GLY A 115 19.30 -7.24 8.50
CA GLY A 115 19.77 -8.61 8.38
C GLY A 115 20.60 -8.87 7.12
N SER A 116 21.18 -10.08 7.03
CA SER A 116 21.84 -10.57 5.79
C SER A 116 20.81 -10.91 4.69
N LEU A 117 19.55 -11.08 5.10
CA LEU A 117 18.38 -11.18 4.22
C LEU A 117 17.27 -10.33 4.86
N ASN A 118 16.85 -9.28 4.17
CA ASN A 118 15.81 -8.37 4.63
C ASN A 118 14.54 -8.63 3.86
N ILE A 119 13.46 -8.96 4.57
CA ILE A 119 12.16 -9.24 3.98
C ILE A 119 11.20 -8.19 4.48
N LEU A 120 10.55 -7.49 3.56
CA LEU A 120 9.61 -6.41 3.85
C LEU A 120 8.29 -6.71 3.14
N TYR A 121 7.19 -6.46 3.82
CA TYR A 121 5.86 -6.63 3.25
C TYR A 121 4.95 -5.48 3.59
N ALA A 122 3.97 -5.25 2.72
CA ALA A 122 2.97 -4.21 2.89
C ALA A 122 1.62 -4.67 2.34
N GLY A 123 0.56 -4.24 3.02
CA GLY A 123 -0.82 -4.44 2.57
C GLY A 123 -1.79 -3.52 3.29
N ASN A 124 -3.06 -3.94 3.31
CA ASN A 124 -4.13 -3.23 4.02
C ASN A 124 -3.85 -3.16 5.53
N SER A 125 -3.31 -4.23 6.13
CA SER A 125 -3.02 -4.31 7.58
C SER A 125 -1.86 -3.41 8.03
N GLY A 126 -0.97 -2.99 7.10
CA GLY A 126 0.15 -2.11 7.43
C GLY A 126 1.42 -2.43 6.65
N VAL A 127 2.56 -2.23 7.30
CA VAL A 127 3.90 -2.58 6.82
C VAL A 127 4.56 -3.50 7.86
N GLY A 128 5.43 -4.40 7.43
CA GLY A 128 6.11 -5.35 8.32
C GLY A 128 7.46 -5.83 7.80
N TYR A 129 8.24 -6.44 8.70
CA TYR A 129 9.58 -6.99 8.46
C TYR A 129 9.65 -8.46 8.89
N GLY A 130 10.37 -9.25 8.11
CA GLY A 130 10.45 -10.71 8.25
C GLY A 130 9.47 -11.42 7.32
N PHE A 131 9.50 -12.76 7.35
CA PHE A 131 8.48 -13.55 6.66
C PHE A 131 7.12 -13.27 7.31
N PRO A 132 6.06 -12.99 6.54
CA PRO A 132 4.72 -12.90 7.09
C PRO A 132 4.36 -14.24 7.73
N THR A 133 4.32 -14.29 9.06
CA THR A 133 4.09 -15.52 9.83
C THR A 133 2.62 -15.94 9.87
N THR A 134 1.72 -15.07 9.40
CA THR A 134 0.27 -15.34 9.34
C THR A 134 -0.32 -14.92 8.00
N PHE A 135 -0.95 -15.88 7.30
CA PHE A 135 -1.72 -15.66 6.07
C PHE A 135 -2.88 -14.65 6.22
N SER A 136 -3.24 -14.27 7.44
CA SER A 136 -4.30 -13.27 7.73
C SER A 136 -4.01 -11.90 7.13
N ASP A 137 -2.73 -11.53 6.95
CA ASP A 137 -2.34 -10.25 6.33
C ASP A 137 -2.66 -10.18 4.83
N PHE A 138 -2.79 -11.33 4.16
CA PHE A 138 -3.19 -11.43 2.75
C PHE A 138 -4.64 -11.93 2.57
N SER A 139 -5.25 -12.54 3.60
CA SER A 139 -6.53 -13.25 3.46
C SER A 139 -7.78 -12.37 3.39
N SER A 140 -7.71 -11.09 3.77
CA SER A 140 -8.89 -10.21 3.75
C SER A 140 -9.46 -10.05 2.34
N LYS A 141 -8.62 -9.97 1.30
CA LYS A 141 -9.08 -9.94 -0.10
C LYS A 141 -9.65 -11.28 -0.61
N PHE A 142 -9.20 -12.43 -0.10
CA PHE A 142 -9.68 -13.74 -0.58
C PHE A 142 -11.08 -14.05 -0.04
N ASN A 143 -11.34 -13.71 1.22
CA ASN A 143 -12.66 -13.87 1.82
C ASN A 143 -13.69 -12.90 1.21
N ASP A 144 -13.29 -11.66 0.93
CA ASP A 144 -14.16 -10.68 0.28
C ASP A 144 -14.54 -11.10 -1.16
N LEU A 145 -13.59 -11.67 -1.92
CA LEU A 145 -13.85 -12.23 -3.26
C LEU A 145 -14.76 -13.46 -3.22
N MET A 146 -14.62 -14.33 -2.22
CA MET A 146 -15.48 -15.50 -2.05
C MET A 146 -16.91 -15.13 -1.61
N ASP A 147 -17.05 -14.09 -0.77
CA ASP A 147 -18.33 -13.55 -0.36
C ASP A 147 -19.04 -12.81 -1.51
N GLU A 148 -18.30 -12.13 -2.38
CA GLU A 148 -18.87 -11.44 -3.54
C GLU A 148 -19.35 -12.43 -4.62
N GLN A 149 -18.61 -13.54 -4.83
CA GLN A 149 -19.04 -14.63 -5.72
C GLN A 149 -20.26 -15.39 -5.14
N SER A 150 -20.32 -15.58 -3.83
CA SER A 150 -21.47 -16.18 -3.13
C SER A 150 -22.75 -15.32 -3.24
N LYS A 151 -22.61 -13.99 -3.22
CA LYS A 151 -23.73 -13.04 -3.35
C LYS A 151 -24.23 -12.85 -4.78
N ARG A 152 -23.38 -13.04 -5.80
CA ARG A 152 -23.79 -12.98 -7.22
C ARG A 152 -24.40 -14.28 -7.75
N GLY A 153 -24.26 -15.39 -7.01
CA GLY A 153 -24.81 -16.70 -7.35
C GLY A 153 -26.17 -17.03 -6.72
N ARG A 154 -26.88 -16.05 -6.14
CA ARG A 154 -28.26 -16.20 -5.62
C ARG A 154 -29.21 -15.21 -6.28
#